data_AF-A0A1G7QZI1-F1
#
_entry.id   AF-A0A1G7QZI1-F1
#
_cell.length_a   1.000
_cell.length_b   1.000
_cell.length_c   1.000
_cell.angle_alpha   90.00
_cell.angle_beta   90.00
_cell.angle_gamma   90.00
#
_symmetry.space_group_name_H-M   'P 1'
#
loop_
_entity.id
_entity.type
_entity.pdbx_description
1 polymer ?
#
loop_
_entity_poly.entity_id
_entity_poly.type
_entity_poly.pdbx_seq_one_letter_code
_entity_poly.pdbx_strand_id
1 'polypeptide(L)'
;MGRAGGGPALLPAMWRAGEDTPPLTVPRDPARGAARRELTKPMYHQDDPSLLQRVLDAFWDWLDRLLGAASSAAPGGTAGLVVILLAVLALLAALWWRLGTPRRTPASVPALFDDRPRSAAEHRSAAAAHAARGHWNTAVQERMRALVRALEERALLDPRPGRTADEAAAEAARPLPGHASRLHAAARDFDDVAYGGRTADEATYRRLADLDEDLAHARPQLAASAPGTPHHGPRGGAAG
;
A
#
# COMPACT_ATOMS: atom_id res chain seq x y z
N MET A 1 95.64 24.36 18.61
CA MET A 1 95.02 24.55 19.94
C MET A 1 93.84 23.58 20.03
N GLY A 2 93.64 22.67 20.98
CA GLY A 2 94.20 22.43 22.31
C GLY A 2 93.04 22.28 23.31
N ARG A 3 92.61 21.02 23.60
CA ARG A 3 91.98 20.44 24.84
C ARG A 3 90.80 21.20 25.51
N ALA A 4 89.84 20.64 26.24
CA ALA A 4 89.51 19.29 26.75
C ALA A 4 88.13 19.35 27.48
N GLY A 5 87.55 18.18 27.76
CA GLY A 5 86.66 17.89 28.91
C GLY A 5 85.22 17.54 28.50
N GLY A 6 84.60 16.40 28.82
CA GLY A 6 84.88 15.31 29.78
C GLY A 6 83.57 14.98 30.53
N GLY A 7 82.75 14.03 30.05
CA GLY A 7 82.34 12.79 30.75
C GLY A 7 81.17 12.95 31.76
N PRO A 8 80.66 11.89 32.41
CA PRO A 8 80.38 10.50 31.97
C PRO A 8 78.98 10.00 32.44
N ALA A 9 78.46 8.86 31.95
CA ALA A 9 77.67 7.90 32.77
C ALA A 9 77.18 6.64 32.00
N LEU A 10 77.75 5.50 32.40
CA LEU A 10 77.10 4.22 32.78
C LEU A 10 76.29 3.37 31.76
N LEU A 11 76.88 2.20 31.44
CA LEU A 11 76.28 0.92 30.98
C LEU A 11 75.42 0.27 32.11
N PRO A 12 74.82 -0.96 32.05
CA PRO A 12 74.92 -2.06 31.06
C PRO A 12 73.66 -2.97 30.85
N ALA A 13 73.87 -4.06 30.08
CA ALA A 13 73.23 -5.40 30.21
C ALA A 13 71.82 -5.57 29.60
N MET A 14 71.41 -6.69 29.00
CA MET A 14 71.76 -8.13 29.10
C MET A 14 71.50 -8.78 27.70
N TRP A 15 72.36 -9.63 27.12
CA TRP A 15 72.37 -11.12 27.23
C TRP A 15 70.96 -11.73 27.36
N ARG A 16 70.50 -12.73 26.60
CA ARG A 16 71.17 -13.90 26.00
C ARG A 16 70.13 -14.70 25.20
N ALA A 17 70.63 -15.58 24.32
CA ALA A 17 70.19 -16.97 24.04
C ALA A 17 68.68 -17.24 23.86
N GLY A 18 68.25 -18.00 22.88
CA GLY A 18 68.90 -19.09 22.17
C GLY A 18 67.76 -19.94 21.61
N GLU A 19 67.97 -20.43 20.40
CA GLU A 19 67.08 -21.31 19.68
C GLU A 19 66.91 -22.62 20.47
N ASP A 20 65.68 -23.07 20.69
CA ASP A 20 65.37 -24.47 20.99
C ASP A 20 63.91 -24.76 20.60
N THR A 21 63.74 -25.41 19.44
CA THR A 21 62.45 -25.99 18.98
C THR A 21 62.52 -27.50 19.18
N PRO A 22 61.54 -28.15 19.82
CA PRO A 22 60.69 -29.13 19.09
C PRO A 22 59.29 -29.40 19.73
N PRO A 23 58.36 -30.18 19.12
CA PRO A 23 58.10 -30.45 17.70
C PRO A 23 56.65 -30.08 17.27
N LEU A 24 56.40 -30.24 15.97
CA LEU A 24 55.23 -29.85 15.20
C LEU A 24 53.88 -30.39 15.72
N THR A 25 52.96 -29.48 16.07
CA THR A 25 51.53 -29.68 15.78
C THR A 25 51.09 -28.60 14.81
N VAL A 26 50.46 -29.05 13.72
CA VAL A 26 50.17 -28.31 12.48
C VAL A 26 49.39 -27.00 12.71
N PRO A 27 49.85 -25.83 12.23
CA PRO A 27 48.97 -24.69 11.97
C PRO A 27 48.52 -24.69 10.51
N ARG A 28 47.20 -24.74 10.33
CA ARG A 28 46.45 -24.64 9.08
C ARG A 28 46.98 -23.57 8.10
N ASP A 29 47.26 -24.05 6.90
CA ASP A 29 47.06 -23.46 5.57
C ASP A 29 47.60 -22.06 5.23
N PRO A 30 48.39 -21.94 4.14
CA PRO A 30 48.80 -20.67 3.52
C PRO A 30 47.65 -20.01 2.72
N ALA A 31 46.42 -20.02 3.24
CA ALA A 31 45.20 -19.55 2.55
C ALA A 31 44.63 -18.22 3.11
N ARG A 32 45.39 -17.48 3.92
CA ARG A 32 44.95 -16.16 4.45
C ARG A 32 45.49 -14.95 3.67
N GLY A 33 46.54 -15.13 2.86
CA GLY A 33 47.17 -14.03 2.12
C GLY A 33 46.52 -13.71 0.76
N ALA A 34 45.99 -14.72 0.07
CA ALA A 34 45.41 -14.54 -1.28
C ALA A 34 44.00 -13.93 -1.24
N ALA A 35 43.18 -14.25 -0.22
CA ALA A 35 41.83 -13.71 -0.06
C ALA A 35 41.80 -12.21 0.26
N ARG A 36 42.90 -11.66 0.82
CA ARG A 36 42.94 -10.24 1.21
C ARG A 36 43.17 -9.30 0.02
N ARG A 37 43.77 -9.80 -1.07
CA ARG A 37 44.01 -9.03 -2.31
C ARG A 37 42.80 -8.99 -3.24
N GLU A 38 41.92 -9.99 -3.17
CA GLU A 38 40.69 -10.03 -3.97
C GLU A 38 39.59 -9.13 -3.37
N LEU A 39 39.53 -9.05 -2.03
CA LEU A 39 38.61 -8.16 -1.30
C LEU A 39 39.00 -6.66 -1.34
N THR A 40 40.15 -6.32 -1.94
CA THR A 40 40.56 -4.94 -2.15
C THR A 40 40.29 -4.43 -3.56
N LYS A 41 39.59 -5.20 -4.42
CA LYS A 41 39.07 -4.68 -5.69
C LYS A 41 37.97 -3.65 -5.38
N PRO A 42 38.24 -2.35 -5.52
CA PRO A 42 37.26 -1.31 -5.28
C PRO A 42 36.52 -1.11 -6.61
N MET A 43 35.67 -2.07 -6.97
CA MET A 43 34.70 -1.87 -8.05
C MET A 43 33.43 -1.33 -7.41
N TYR A 44 33.31 0.01 -7.47
CA TYR A 44 32.23 0.92 -7.05
C TYR A 44 32.75 2.00 -6.09
N HIS A 45 33.67 2.83 -6.59
CA HIS A 45 33.68 4.23 -6.20
C HIS A 45 32.90 5.00 -7.26
N GLN A 46 31.82 5.65 -6.86
CA GLN A 46 31.61 7.07 -7.18
C GLN A 46 30.49 7.61 -6.31
N ASP A 47 30.82 8.72 -5.66
CA ASP A 47 30.05 9.49 -4.71
C ASP A 47 28.76 10.05 -5.33
N ASP A 48 27.69 9.26 -5.31
CA ASP A 48 26.34 9.80 -5.23
C ASP A 48 25.74 9.28 -3.92
N PRO A 49 25.30 10.15 -2.99
CA PRO A 49 24.55 9.68 -1.84
C PRO A 49 23.39 8.85 -2.39
N SER A 50 23.33 7.57 -2.02
CA SER A 50 22.28 6.69 -2.52
C SER A 50 20.95 7.42 -2.34
N LEU A 51 20.10 7.47 -3.37
CA LEU A 51 18.83 8.20 -3.29
C LEU A 51 18.05 7.82 -2.02
N LEU A 52 18.24 6.57 -1.58
CA LEU A 52 17.75 6.04 -0.33
C LEU A 52 18.42 6.66 0.90
N GLN A 53 19.75 6.75 0.98
CA GLN A 53 20.44 7.47 2.08
C GLN A 53 20.06 8.95 2.12
N ARG A 54 19.99 9.64 0.97
CA ARG A 54 19.62 11.07 0.97
C ARG A 54 18.19 11.29 1.48
N VAL A 55 17.28 10.37 1.16
CA VAL A 55 15.91 10.38 1.70
C VAL A 55 15.89 9.98 3.18
N LEU A 56 16.72 9.01 3.60
CA LEU A 56 16.84 8.59 5.00
C LEU A 56 17.39 9.73 5.87
N ASP A 57 18.45 10.38 5.41
CA ASP A 57 19.09 11.50 6.11
C ASP A 57 18.11 12.66 6.22
N ALA A 58 17.41 13.01 5.12
CA ALA A 58 16.35 14.03 5.16
C ALA A 58 15.19 13.66 6.11
N PHE A 59 14.88 12.37 6.25
CA PHE A 59 13.87 11.88 7.19
C PHE A 59 14.33 11.99 8.65
N TRP A 60 15.58 11.60 8.95
CA TRP A 60 16.15 11.73 10.29
C TRP A 60 16.28 13.20 10.71
N ASP A 61 16.73 14.06 9.79
CA ASP A 61 16.83 15.51 10.01
C ASP A 61 15.46 16.14 10.33
N TRP A 62 14.40 15.67 9.66
CA TRP A 62 13.03 16.11 9.94
C TRP A 62 12.54 15.62 11.31
N LEU A 63 12.83 14.36 11.64
CA LEU A 63 12.44 13.76 12.92
C LEU A 63 13.12 14.46 14.10
N ASP A 64 14.41 14.75 14.00
CA ASP A 64 15.18 15.43 15.06
C ASP A 64 14.69 16.86 15.27
N ARG A 65 14.30 17.57 14.21
CA ARG A 65 13.68 18.91 14.34
C ARG A 65 12.32 18.85 15.03
N LEU A 66 11.53 17.82 14.76
CA LEU A 66 10.22 17.63 15.37
C LEU A 66 10.35 17.26 16.86
N LEU A 67 11.24 16.32 17.18
CA LEU A 67 11.55 15.94 18.55
C LEU A 67 12.19 17.10 19.32
N GLY A 68 13.08 17.87 18.68
CA GLY A 68 13.68 19.09 19.21
C GLY A 68 12.64 20.18 19.52
N ALA A 69 11.70 20.42 18.60
CA ALA A 69 10.60 21.36 18.83
C ALA A 69 9.69 20.89 19.99
N ALA A 70 9.38 19.59 20.06
CA ALA A 70 8.58 19.01 21.14
C ALA A 70 9.28 19.05 22.50
N SER A 71 10.61 18.87 22.54
CA SER A 71 11.40 18.87 23.78
C SER A 71 11.76 20.29 24.26
N SER A 72 11.89 21.26 23.35
CA SER A 72 12.06 22.69 23.69
C SER A 72 10.82 23.34 24.33
N ALA A 73 9.64 22.74 24.17
CA ALA A 73 8.39 23.23 24.77
C ALA A 73 8.20 22.84 26.26
N ALA A 74 9.18 22.12 26.85
CA ALA A 74 9.34 21.86 28.28
C ALA A 74 8.21 21.03 28.96
N PRO A 75 8.42 20.54 30.19
CA PRO A 75 8.42 19.13 30.54
C PRO A 75 7.02 18.62 30.94
N GLY A 76 6.54 17.56 30.29
CA GLY A 76 5.50 16.68 30.86
C GLY A 76 4.08 17.27 31.04
N GLY A 77 3.70 18.30 30.29
CA GLY A 77 2.35 18.89 30.32
C GLY A 77 1.61 18.84 28.98
N THR A 78 0.33 19.16 28.99
CA THR A 78 -0.62 19.18 27.85
C THR A 78 -0.08 19.80 26.56
N ALA A 79 0.91 20.71 26.65
CA ALA A 79 1.63 21.25 25.49
C ALA A 79 2.35 20.18 24.66
N GLY A 80 2.99 19.19 25.29
CA GLY A 80 3.61 18.06 24.59
C GLY A 80 2.58 17.17 23.89
N LEU A 81 1.40 17.00 24.50
CA LEU A 81 0.27 16.29 23.89
C LEU A 81 -0.23 17.03 22.64
N VAL A 82 -0.34 18.36 22.70
CA VAL A 82 -0.72 19.19 21.54
C VAL A 82 0.30 19.06 20.42
N VAL A 83 1.61 19.07 20.73
CA VAL A 83 2.66 18.89 19.71
C VAL A 83 2.61 17.49 19.10
N ILE A 84 2.42 16.44 19.91
CA ILE A 84 2.24 15.07 19.41
C ILE A 84 0.98 14.97 18.54
N LEU A 85 -0.13 15.58 18.96
CA LEU A 85 -1.36 15.59 18.18
C LEU A 85 -1.17 16.31 16.84
N LEU A 86 -0.50 17.45 16.83
CA LEU A 86 -0.16 18.18 15.61
C LEU A 86 0.80 17.38 14.73
N ALA A 87 1.76 16.66 15.31
CA ALA A 87 2.66 15.76 14.60
C ALA A 87 1.90 14.59 13.96
N VAL A 88 0.97 13.96 14.68
CA VAL A 88 0.11 12.90 14.16
C VAL A 88 -0.79 13.44 13.05
N LEU A 89 -1.41 14.62 13.21
CA LEU A 89 -2.20 15.25 12.16
C LEU A 89 -1.37 15.58 10.92
N ALA A 90 -0.14 16.08 11.10
CA ALA A 90 0.78 16.34 10.00
C ALA A 90 1.24 15.06 9.31
N LEU A 91 1.49 13.97 10.06
CA LEU A 91 1.83 12.66 9.53
C LEU A 91 0.65 12.05 8.77
N LEU A 92 -0.56 12.16 9.31
CA LEU A 92 -1.79 11.74 8.64
C LEU A 92 -2.02 12.56 7.37
N ALA A 93 -1.82 13.88 7.39
CA ALA A 93 -1.92 14.74 6.22
C ALA A 93 -0.85 14.39 5.18
N ALA A 94 0.40 14.14 5.59
CA ALA A 94 1.48 13.69 4.73
C ALA A 94 1.20 12.31 4.13
N LEU A 95 0.65 11.38 4.91
CA LEU A 95 0.21 10.08 4.44
C LEU A 95 -0.95 10.24 3.45
N TRP A 96 -1.89 11.14 3.71
CA TRP A 96 -2.99 11.47 2.81
C TRP A 96 -2.49 12.09 1.49
N TRP A 97 -1.51 12.99 1.56
CA TRP A 97 -0.82 13.55 0.40
C TRP A 97 -0.05 12.49 -0.39
N ARG A 98 0.60 11.55 0.30
CA ARG A 98 1.46 10.50 -0.29
C ARG A 98 0.68 9.30 -0.82
N LEU A 99 -0.45 8.93 -0.20
CA LEU A 99 -1.40 7.92 -0.72
C LEU A 99 -2.28 8.47 -1.85
N GLY A 100 -1.98 9.68 -2.34
CA GLY A 100 -2.71 10.31 -3.41
C GLY A 100 -3.92 11.03 -2.86
N THR A 101 -3.69 12.22 -2.31
CA THR A 101 -4.70 13.27 -2.36
C THR A 101 -5.16 13.35 -3.81
N PRO A 102 -6.47 13.24 -4.09
CA PRO A 102 -7.00 13.66 -5.37
C PRO A 102 -6.57 15.11 -5.49
N ARG A 103 -5.60 15.38 -6.37
CA ARG A 103 -5.57 16.68 -7.03
C ARG A 103 -7.01 16.83 -7.52
N ARG A 104 -7.73 17.80 -6.98
CA ARG A 104 -8.95 18.29 -7.60
C ARG A 104 -8.52 18.72 -9.00
N THR A 105 -8.56 17.78 -9.95
CA THR A 105 -8.59 18.12 -11.35
C THR A 105 -9.80 19.04 -11.46
N PRO A 106 -9.61 20.30 -11.90
CA PRO A 106 -10.74 21.17 -12.14
C PRO A 106 -11.66 20.39 -13.07
N ALA A 107 -12.90 20.19 -12.60
CA ALA A 107 -13.94 19.59 -13.40
C ALA A 107 -13.96 20.38 -14.72
N SER A 108 -13.80 19.66 -15.83
CA SER A 108 -14.12 20.22 -17.13
C SER A 108 -15.63 20.46 -17.13
N VAL A 109 -16.04 21.70 -16.87
CA VAL A 109 -17.39 22.20 -17.14
C VAL A 109 -17.31 22.71 -18.59
N PRO A 110 -18.23 22.33 -19.50
CA PRO A 110 -19.64 22.63 -19.29
C PRO A 110 -20.66 21.63 -19.85
N ALA A 111 -21.54 21.15 -18.99
CA ALA A 111 -22.97 21.17 -19.27
C ALA A 111 -23.68 21.57 -17.97
N LEU A 112 -24.53 22.57 -18.10
CA LEU A 112 -25.34 23.18 -17.05
C LEU A 112 -26.01 22.11 -16.19
N PHE A 113 -25.75 22.14 -14.88
CA PHE A 113 -26.52 21.49 -13.81
C PHE A 113 -27.15 20.14 -14.17
N ASP A 114 -26.32 19.10 -14.17
CA ASP A 114 -26.81 17.81 -13.74
C ASP A 114 -26.24 17.56 -12.34
N ASP A 115 -27.07 17.72 -11.31
CA ASP A 115 -26.88 17.08 -9.99
C ASP A 115 -27.01 15.54 -10.11
N ARG A 116 -26.78 15.00 -11.32
CA ARG A 116 -26.89 13.58 -11.61
C ARG A 116 -25.62 12.91 -11.07
N PRO A 117 -25.76 11.89 -10.22
CA PRO A 117 -24.61 11.11 -9.79
C PRO A 117 -23.96 10.44 -11.02
N ARG A 118 -22.62 10.41 -11.04
CA ARG A 118 -21.80 9.83 -12.13
C ARG A 118 -22.31 8.45 -12.55
N SER A 119 -22.32 8.22 -13.86
CA SER A 119 -22.69 6.95 -14.47
C SER A 119 -21.63 5.86 -14.24
N ALA A 120 -22.02 4.60 -14.43
CA ALA A 120 -21.08 3.49 -14.36
C ALA A 120 -19.91 3.67 -15.34
N ALA A 121 -20.16 4.11 -16.56
CA ALA A 121 -19.14 4.32 -17.59
C ALA A 121 -18.11 5.40 -17.19
N GLU A 122 -18.55 6.48 -16.55
CA GLU A 122 -17.64 7.51 -16.03
C GLU A 122 -16.76 6.99 -14.89
N HIS A 123 -17.30 6.14 -14.01
CA HIS A 123 -16.49 5.48 -13.00
C HIS A 123 -15.50 4.47 -13.61
N ARG A 124 -15.88 3.74 -14.66
CA ARG A 124 -14.95 2.84 -15.39
C ARG A 124 -13.79 3.60 -16.01
N SER A 125 -14.06 4.72 -16.66
CA SER A 125 -13.02 5.54 -17.28
C SER A 125 -12.08 6.16 -16.25
N ALA A 126 -12.61 6.64 -15.12
CA ALA A 126 -11.82 7.12 -13.99
C ALA A 126 -10.92 6.00 -13.42
N ALA A 127 -11.49 4.82 -13.19
CA ALA A 127 -10.76 3.65 -12.70
C ALA A 127 -9.60 3.26 -13.64
N ALA A 128 -9.85 3.20 -14.95
CA ALA A 128 -8.82 2.91 -15.95
C ALA A 128 -7.70 3.97 -15.97
N ALA A 129 -8.06 5.25 -15.82
CA ALA A 129 -7.08 6.33 -15.73
C ALA A 129 -6.21 6.25 -14.47
N HIS A 130 -6.75 5.75 -13.35
CA HIS A 130 -5.96 5.48 -12.15
C HIS A 130 -5.04 4.26 -12.33
N ALA A 131 -5.55 3.19 -12.91
CA ALA A 131 -4.77 1.98 -13.22
C ALA A 131 -3.59 2.29 -14.15
N ALA A 132 -3.79 3.10 -15.19
CA ALA A 132 -2.73 3.51 -16.12
C ALA A 132 -1.57 4.29 -15.45
N ARG A 133 -1.81 4.87 -14.26
CA ARG A 133 -0.80 5.58 -13.47
C ARG A 133 -0.23 4.72 -12.33
N GLY A 134 -0.60 3.44 -12.25
CA GLY A 134 -0.23 2.55 -11.15
C GLY A 134 -0.92 2.87 -9.82
N HIS A 135 -1.98 3.70 -9.83
CA HIS A 135 -2.74 4.06 -8.62
C HIS A 135 -3.82 3.00 -8.33
N TRP A 136 -3.38 1.78 -7.98
CA TRP A 136 -4.24 0.60 -7.89
C TRP A 136 -5.35 0.71 -6.84
N ASN A 137 -5.07 1.26 -5.65
CA ASN A 137 -6.10 1.43 -4.62
C ASN A 137 -7.26 2.28 -5.12
N THR A 138 -6.97 3.43 -5.70
CA THR A 138 -7.99 4.32 -6.26
C THR A 138 -8.69 3.69 -7.46
N ALA A 139 -7.95 2.95 -8.29
CA ALA A 139 -8.53 2.23 -9.43
C ALA A 139 -9.56 1.18 -8.98
N VAL A 140 -9.25 0.40 -7.94
CA VAL A 140 -10.16 -0.58 -7.33
C VAL A 140 -11.40 0.10 -6.74
N GLN A 141 -11.22 1.21 -6.00
CA GLN A 141 -12.34 1.94 -5.43
C GLN A 141 -13.27 2.51 -6.49
N GLU A 142 -12.74 3.12 -7.55
CA GLU A 142 -13.54 3.63 -8.66
C GLU A 142 -14.19 2.49 -9.46
N ARG A 143 -13.52 1.35 -9.63
CA ARG A 143 -14.12 0.20 -10.32
C ARG A 143 -15.24 -0.44 -9.50
N MET A 144 -15.13 -0.48 -8.17
CA MET A 144 -16.24 -0.93 -7.31
C MET A 144 -17.43 0.03 -7.40
N ARG A 145 -17.19 1.35 -7.43
CA ARG A 145 -18.24 2.35 -7.68
C ARG A 145 -18.91 2.14 -9.05
N ALA A 146 -18.13 1.84 -10.09
CA ALA A 146 -18.67 1.51 -11.40
C ALA A 146 -19.56 0.26 -11.38
N LEU A 147 -19.09 -0.82 -10.71
CA LEU A 147 -19.81 -2.09 -10.63
C LEU A 147 -21.16 -1.92 -9.92
N VAL A 148 -21.18 -1.27 -8.73
CA VAL A 148 -22.43 -1.03 -7.99
C VAL A 148 -23.39 -0.18 -8.82
N ARG A 149 -22.88 0.91 -9.42
CA ARG A 149 -23.69 1.78 -10.26
C ARG A 149 -24.22 1.06 -11.50
N ALA A 150 -23.45 0.16 -12.11
CA ALA A 150 -23.91 -0.64 -13.25
C ALA A 150 -25.03 -1.61 -12.88
N LEU A 151 -24.99 -2.17 -11.66
CA LEU A 151 -26.06 -3.01 -11.14
C LEU A 151 -27.33 -2.20 -10.85
N GLU A 152 -27.19 -0.98 -10.31
CA GLU A 152 -28.30 -0.04 -10.10
C GLU A 152 -28.93 0.42 -11.43
N GLU A 153 -28.12 0.81 -12.41
CA GLU A 153 -28.58 1.23 -13.75
C GLU A 153 -29.35 0.11 -14.48
N ARG A 154 -29.08 -1.15 -14.13
CA ARG A 154 -29.75 -2.34 -14.67
C ARG A 154 -30.91 -2.84 -13.81
N ALA A 155 -31.30 -2.08 -12.78
CA ALA A 155 -32.34 -2.44 -11.81
C ALA A 155 -32.11 -3.80 -11.12
N LEU A 156 -30.85 -4.18 -10.93
CA LEU A 156 -30.44 -5.34 -10.13
C LEU A 156 -30.17 -5.01 -8.68
N LEU A 157 -30.06 -3.71 -8.37
CA LEU A 157 -29.95 -3.14 -7.04
C LEU A 157 -30.83 -1.90 -6.96
N ASP A 158 -31.53 -1.74 -5.84
CA ASP A 158 -32.30 -0.51 -5.58
C ASP A 158 -31.35 0.63 -5.17
N PRO A 159 -31.37 1.83 -5.78
CA PRO A 159 -30.47 2.92 -5.41
C PRO A 159 -30.72 3.38 -3.97
N ARG A 160 -29.71 3.29 -3.10
CA ARG A 160 -29.80 3.78 -1.71
C ARG A 160 -28.47 4.33 -1.20
N PRO A 161 -28.44 5.52 -0.58
CA PRO A 161 -27.23 6.05 0.01
C PRO A 161 -26.79 5.18 1.19
N GLY A 162 -25.48 5.03 1.37
CA GLY A 162 -24.88 4.31 2.51
C GLY A 162 -24.83 2.79 2.39
N ARG A 163 -25.20 2.20 1.24
CA ARG A 163 -25.02 0.75 1.01
C ARG A 163 -23.53 0.39 1.02
N THR A 164 -23.18 -0.69 1.73
CA THR A 164 -21.81 -1.24 1.75
C THR A 164 -21.55 -2.17 0.55
N ALA A 165 -20.27 -2.46 0.26
CA ALA A 165 -19.89 -3.37 -0.82
C ALA A 165 -20.43 -4.79 -0.61
N ASP A 166 -20.37 -5.29 0.64
CA ASP A 166 -20.92 -6.60 1.01
C ASP A 166 -22.43 -6.69 0.81
N GLU A 167 -23.17 -5.64 1.19
CA GLU A 167 -24.61 -5.58 0.96
C GLU A 167 -24.95 -5.59 -0.53
N ALA A 168 -24.22 -4.81 -1.34
CA ALA A 168 -24.38 -4.80 -2.79
C ALA A 168 -24.11 -6.18 -3.40
N ALA A 169 -23.04 -6.86 -2.96
CA ALA A 169 -22.70 -8.19 -3.43
C ALA A 169 -23.77 -9.23 -3.04
N ALA A 170 -24.23 -9.22 -1.79
CA ALA A 170 -25.27 -10.14 -1.31
C ALA A 170 -26.61 -9.94 -2.02
N GLU A 171 -26.99 -8.69 -2.28
CA GLU A 171 -28.23 -8.36 -2.96
C GLU A 171 -28.18 -8.75 -4.45
N ALA A 172 -27.09 -8.44 -5.13
CA ALA A 172 -26.87 -8.76 -6.55
C ALA A 172 -26.63 -10.25 -6.81
N ALA A 173 -26.14 -11.00 -5.81
CA ALA A 173 -25.98 -12.45 -5.90
C ALA A 173 -27.33 -13.18 -6.09
N ARG A 174 -28.44 -12.59 -5.62
CA ARG A 174 -29.78 -13.20 -5.75
C ARG A 174 -30.25 -13.31 -7.21
N PRO A 175 -30.27 -12.23 -8.01
CA PRO A 175 -30.60 -12.33 -9.44
C PRO A 175 -29.45 -12.90 -10.29
N LEU A 176 -28.22 -12.98 -9.78
CA LEU A 176 -27.03 -13.46 -10.51
C LEU A 176 -26.28 -14.58 -9.76
N PRO A 177 -26.91 -15.75 -9.51
CA PRO A 177 -26.32 -16.78 -8.65
C PRO A 177 -25.00 -17.35 -9.21
N GLY A 178 -24.84 -17.39 -10.55
CA GLY A 178 -23.59 -17.82 -11.18
C GLY A 178 -22.39 -16.91 -10.91
N HIS A 179 -22.63 -15.69 -10.42
CA HIS A 179 -21.59 -14.69 -10.12
C HIS A 179 -21.47 -14.41 -8.62
N ALA A 180 -22.27 -15.07 -7.77
CA ALA A 180 -22.33 -14.81 -6.33
C ALA A 180 -20.97 -14.89 -5.63
N SER A 181 -20.20 -15.96 -5.89
CA SER A 181 -18.87 -16.15 -5.29
C SER A 181 -17.90 -15.04 -5.69
N ARG A 182 -17.92 -14.61 -6.96
CA ARG A 182 -17.06 -13.54 -7.47
C ARG A 182 -17.49 -12.17 -6.94
N LEU A 183 -18.79 -11.91 -6.80
CA LEU A 183 -19.33 -10.70 -6.17
C LEU A 183 -18.87 -10.59 -4.71
N HIS A 184 -18.97 -11.67 -3.93
CA HIS A 184 -18.48 -11.68 -2.55
C HIS A 184 -16.97 -11.55 -2.45
N ALA A 185 -16.21 -12.16 -3.37
CA ALA A 185 -14.76 -11.97 -3.42
C ALA A 185 -14.39 -10.52 -3.74
N ALA A 186 -15.10 -9.88 -4.67
CA ALA A 186 -14.92 -8.48 -5.02
C ALA A 186 -15.22 -7.53 -3.85
N ALA A 187 -16.28 -7.79 -3.08
CA ALA A 187 -16.59 -7.01 -1.89
C ALA A 187 -15.47 -7.11 -0.84
N ARG A 188 -14.95 -8.32 -0.58
CA ARG A 188 -13.81 -8.51 0.33
C ARG A 188 -12.53 -7.85 -0.15
N ASP A 189 -12.19 -7.99 -1.44
CA ASP A 189 -11.02 -7.34 -2.03
C ASP A 189 -11.14 -5.81 -1.90
N PHE A 190 -12.33 -5.25 -2.07
CA PHE A 190 -12.60 -3.84 -1.84
C PHE A 190 -12.45 -3.45 -0.37
N ASP A 191 -13.05 -4.17 0.56
CA ASP A 191 -13.02 -3.85 1.99
C ASP A 191 -11.60 -3.96 2.56
N ASP A 192 -10.83 -4.96 2.13
CA ASP A 192 -9.42 -5.11 2.51
C ASP A 192 -8.58 -3.89 2.06
N VAL A 193 -8.89 -3.33 0.88
CA VAL A 193 -8.16 -2.17 0.33
C VAL A 193 -8.66 -0.84 0.92
N ALA A 194 -9.97 -0.70 1.12
CA ALA A 194 -10.60 0.52 1.59
C ALA A 194 -10.47 0.69 3.11
N TYR A 195 -10.58 -0.41 3.86
CA TYR A 195 -10.65 -0.40 5.33
C TYR A 195 -9.59 -1.30 5.98
N GLY A 196 -9.16 -2.38 5.31
CA GLY A 196 -8.20 -3.34 5.85
C GLY A 196 -6.72 -2.96 5.72
N GLY A 197 -6.41 -1.80 5.11
CA GLY A 197 -5.03 -1.33 4.93
C GLY A 197 -4.21 -2.12 3.91
N ARG A 198 -4.83 -3.03 3.14
CA ARG A 198 -4.17 -3.79 2.08
C ARG A 198 -3.86 -2.86 0.90
N THR A 199 -2.67 -3.02 0.31
CA THR A 199 -2.35 -2.36 -0.96
C THR A 199 -2.87 -3.22 -2.11
N ALA A 200 -3.72 -2.64 -2.95
CA ALA A 200 -4.16 -3.26 -4.18
C ALA A 200 -3.01 -3.32 -5.19
N ASP A 201 -3.04 -4.35 -6.02
CA ASP A 201 -2.15 -4.54 -7.15
C ASP A 201 -2.95 -4.59 -8.46
N GLU A 202 -2.23 -4.70 -9.58
CA GLU A 202 -2.82 -4.82 -10.90
C GLU A 202 -3.75 -6.04 -11.01
N ALA A 203 -3.37 -7.16 -10.40
CA ALA A 203 -4.18 -8.37 -10.43
C ALA A 203 -5.54 -8.16 -9.76
N THR A 204 -5.58 -7.46 -8.62
CA THR A 204 -6.82 -7.13 -7.90
C THR A 204 -7.71 -6.21 -8.73
N TYR A 205 -7.14 -5.18 -9.36
CA TYR A 205 -7.88 -4.33 -10.27
C TYR A 205 -8.45 -5.11 -11.47
N ARG A 206 -7.65 -5.96 -12.11
CA ARG A 206 -8.09 -6.75 -13.27
C ARG A 206 -9.21 -7.73 -12.90
N ARG A 207 -9.11 -8.44 -11.77
CA ARG A 207 -10.20 -9.33 -11.30
C ARG A 207 -11.53 -8.60 -11.17
N LEU A 208 -11.50 -7.39 -10.58
CA LEU A 208 -12.69 -6.56 -10.41
C LEU A 208 -13.19 -6.00 -11.75
N ALA A 209 -12.26 -5.68 -12.67
CA ALA A 209 -12.59 -5.21 -14.00
C ALA A 209 -13.28 -6.29 -14.84
N ASP A 210 -12.72 -7.49 -14.86
CA ASP A 210 -13.26 -8.65 -15.56
C ASP A 210 -14.64 -9.03 -15.01
N LEU A 211 -14.83 -8.98 -13.69
CA LEU A 211 -16.14 -9.21 -13.08
C LEU A 211 -17.18 -8.19 -13.55
N ASP A 212 -16.87 -6.89 -13.52
CA ASP A 212 -17.80 -5.85 -13.97
C ASP A 212 -18.18 -6.01 -15.46
N GLU A 213 -17.23 -6.41 -16.31
CA GLU A 213 -17.51 -6.69 -17.72
C GLU A 213 -18.40 -7.92 -17.89
N ASP A 214 -18.08 -9.03 -17.20
CA ASP A 214 -18.90 -10.25 -17.24
C ASP A 214 -20.33 -9.98 -16.77
N LEU A 215 -20.47 -9.20 -15.69
CA LEU A 215 -21.77 -8.81 -15.17
C LEU A 215 -22.56 -7.99 -16.20
N ALA A 216 -21.91 -7.10 -16.97
CA ALA A 216 -22.58 -6.31 -18.00
C ALA A 216 -23.29 -7.18 -19.06
N HIS A 217 -22.71 -8.35 -19.38
CA HIS A 217 -23.28 -9.31 -20.33
C HIS A 217 -24.15 -10.41 -19.68
N ALA A 218 -24.11 -10.54 -18.35
CA ALA A 218 -24.85 -11.57 -17.64
C ALA A 218 -26.38 -11.35 -17.71
N ARG A 219 -27.14 -12.42 -17.92
CA ARG A 219 -28.61 -12.39 -17.89
C ARG A 219 -29.13 -12.67 -16.47
N PRO A 220 -29.90 -11.75 -15.87
CA PRO A 220 -30.52 -11.95 -14.56
C PRO A 220 -31.51 -13.12 -14.58
N GLN A 221 -31.48 -13.94 -13.54
CA GLN A 221 -32.56 -14.87 -13.24
C GLN A 221 -33.66 -14.09 -12.53
N LEU A 222 -34.57 -13.52 -13.30
CA LEU A 222 -35.82 -13.01 -12.75
C LEU A 222 -36.60 -14.24 -12.26
N ALA A 223 -36.87 -14.29 -10.95
CA ALA A 223 -37.68 -15.34 -10.36
C ALA A 223 -38.92 -15.51 -11.23
N ALA A 224 -39.08 -16.69 -11.83
CA ALA A 224 -40.25 -17.00 -12.65
C ALA A 224 -41.48 -16.65 -11.81
N SER A 225 -42.28 -15.70 -12.30
CA SER A 225 -43.57 -15.38 -11.72
C SER A 225 -44.28 -16.69 -11.42
N ALA A 226 -44.67 -16.88 -10.16
CA ALA A 226 -45.38 -18.07 -9.71
C ALA A 226 -46.47 -18.42 -10.75
N PRO A 227 -46.61 -19.68 -11.17
CA PRO A 227 -47.68 -20.08 -12.07
C PRO A 227 -48.99 -19.63 -11.43
N GLY A 228 -49.74 -18.76 -12.12
CA GLY A 228 -50.97 -18.19 -11.60
C GLY A 228 -51.84 -19.29 -11.02
N THR A 229 -52.15 -19.19 -9.73
CA THR A 229 -53.11 -20.05 -9.06
C THR A 229 -54.37 -20.05 -9.93
N PRO A 230 -54.83 -21.20 -10.46
CA PRO A 230 -56.06 -21.25 -11.23
C PRO A 230 -57.18 -20.74 -10.33
N HIS A 231 -57.70 -19.57 -10.65
CA HIS A 231 -58.89 -19.06 -10.00
C HIS A 231 -60.03 -19.99 -10.45
N HIS A 232 -60.35 -20.97 -9.62
CA HIS A 232 -61.52 -21.82 -9.80
C HIS A 232 -62.75 -20.94 -9.59
N GLY A 233 -63.24 -20.35 -10.67
CA GLY A 233 -64.53 -19.65 -10.68
C GLY A 233 -65.63 -20.65 -10.31
N PRO A 234 -66.55 -20.31 -9.41
CA PRO A 234 -67.66 -21.19 -9.09
C PRO A 234 -68.50 -21.37 -10.35
N ARG A 235 -68.52 -22.60 -10.88
CA ARG A 235 -69.46 -22.98 -11.94
C ARG A 235 -70.86 -22.80 -11.40
N GLY A 236 -71.59 -21.85 -11.98
CA GLY A 236 -73.03 -21.77 -11.87
C GLY A 236 -73.64 -23.06 -12.38
N GLY A 237 -74.30 -23.78 -11.46
CA GLY A 237 -75.28 -24.81 -11.78
C GLY A 237 -76.66 -24.22 -11.56
N ALA A 238 -77.32 -23.88 -12.66
CA ALA A 238 -78.75 -23.62 -12.70
C ALA A 238 -79.50 -24.91 -13.07
N ALA A 239 -80.76 -24.96 -12.64
CA ALA A 239 -81.87 -25.82 -13.09
C ALA A 239 -82.05 -27.19 -12.42
N GLY A 240 -83.26 -27.39 -11.90
CA GLY A 240 -83.81 -28.62 -11.34
C GLY A 240 -84.99 -28.32 -10.43
#